data_AF-H5S8C0-F1
#
_entry.id   AF-H5S8C0-F1
#
_cell.length_a   1.000
_cell.length_b   1.000
_cell.length_c   1.000
_cell.angle_alpha   90.00
_cell.angle_beta   90.00
_cell.angle_gamma   90.00
#
_symmetry.space_group_name_H-M   'P 1'
#
loop_
_entity.id
_entity.type
_entity.pdbx_description
1 polymer ?
#
loop_
_entity_poly.entity_id
_entity_poly.type
_entity_poly.pdbx_seq_one_letter_code
_entity_poly.pdbx_strand_id
1 'polypeptide(L)'
;MKTIGIKEPVILIVEGGEDKQFFQALIQHLGLSGIDIMGIGGKDQIKANLKALRNSSGFTIVRSLGIVRDADDDPRAAFQS
;
A
#
# COMPACT_ATOMS: atom_id res chain seq x y z
N MET A 1 4.83 11.82 1.10
CA MET A 1 5.12 10.63 1.94
C MET A 1 6.37 10.89 2.76
N LYS A 2 6.33 10.71 4.10
CA LYS A 2 7.56 10.70 4.93
C LYS A 2 8.41 9.53 4.44
N THR A 3 9.71 9.71 4.21
CA THR A 3 10.60 8.64 3.73
C THR A 3 10.72 7.56 4.82
N ILE A 4 9.89 6.53 4.72
CA ILE A 4 9.99 5.32 5.54
C ILE A 4 10.80 4.33 4.72
N GLY A 5 11.94 3.88 5.24
CA GLY A 5 12.72 2.83 4.58
C GLY A 5 11.91 1.55 4.52
N ILE A 6 11.81 0.97 3.32
CA ILE A 6 11.16 -0.33 3.09
C ILE A 6 12.02 -1.41 3.74
N LYS A 7 11.42 -2.29 4.54
CA LYS A 7 12.14 -3.34 5.26
C LYS A 7 11.70 -4.74 4.85
N GLU A 8 10.47 -4.89 4.37
CA GLU A 8 9.93 -6.18 3.94
C GLU A 8 9.87 -6.32 2.41
N PRO A 9 10.02 -7.54 1.87
CA PRO A 9 9.93 -7.79 0.43
C PRO A 9 8.50 -7.79 -0.10
N VAL A 10 7.49 -7.83 0.78
CA VAL A 10 6.07 -7.78 0.42
C VAL A 10 5.47 -6.50 0.98
N ILE A 11 4.84 -5.71 0.10
CA ILE A 11 4.19 -4.45 0.48
C ILE A 11 2.71 -4.50 0.10
N LEU A 12 1.85 -4.07 1.02
CA LEU A 12 0.44 -3.79 0.77
C LEU A 12 0.19 -2.29 0.88
N ILE A 13 -0.21 -1.67 -0.23
CA ILE A 13 -0.62 -0.27 -0.28
C ILE A 13 -2.13 -0.20 -0.12
N VAL A 14 -2.57 0.71 0.75
CA VAL A 14 -3.99 0.96 1.03
C VAL A 14 -4.30 2.45 0.92
N GLU A 15 -5.56 2.81 0.73
CA GLU A 15 -5.98 4.18 0.46
C GLU A 15 -5.75 5.12 1.66
N GLY A 16 -6.30 4.77 2.81
CA GLY A 16 -6.31 5.59 4.02
C GLY A 16 -5.60 5.00 5.23
N GLY A 17 -5.68 5.74 6.34
CA GLY A 17 -5.16 5.30 7.63
C GLY A 17 -6.03 4.22 8.29
N GLU A 18 -7.34 4.28 8.06
CA GLU A 18 -8.30 3.31 8.59
C GLU A 18 -8.13 1.94 7.90
N ASP A 19 -7.98 1.93 6.58
CA ASP A 19 -7.64 0.71 5.82
C ASP A 19 -6.36 0.08 6.34
N LYS A 20 -5.34 0.91 6.61
CA LYS A 20 -4.06 0.42 7.15
C LYS A 20 -4.28 -0.29 8.47
N GLN A 21 -5.05 0.29 9.39
CA GLN A 21 -5.34 -0.32 10.67
C GLN A 21 -6.12 -1.62 10.52
N PHE A 22 -7.12 -1.65 9.64
CA PHE A 22 -7.89 -2.84 9.33
C PHE A 22 -7.00 -3.98 8.83
N PHE A 23 -6.19 -3.72 7.80
CA PHE A 23 -5.31 -4.75 7.24
C PHE A 23 -4.22 -5.17 8.22
N GLN A 24 -3.70 -4.26 9.05
CA GLN A 24 -2.77 -4.60 10.13
C GLN A 24 -3.39 -5.61 11.11
N ALA A 25 -4.63 -5.36 11.55
CA ALA A 25 -5.35 -6.28 12.42
C ALA A 25 -5.67 -7.62 11.71
N LEU A 26 -6.05 -7.58 10.43
CA LEU A 26 -6.36 -8.76 9.65
C LEU A 26 -5.14 -9.67 9.46
N ILE A 27 -3.98 -9.13 9.07
CA ILE A 27 -2.78 -9.95 8.89
C ILE A 27 -2.32 -10.57 10.21
N GLN A 28 -2.49 -9.85 11.33
CA GLN A 28 -2.19 -10.37 12.67
C GLN A 28 -3.14 -11.51 13.03
N HIS A 29 -4.44 -11.35 12.78
CA HIS A 29 -5.44 -12.39 13.00
C HIS A 29 -5.16 -13.66 12.20
N LEU A 30 -4.70 -13.50 10.95
CA LEU A 30 -4.33 -14.61 10.06
C LEU A 30 -2.96 -15.22 10.37
N GLY A 31 -2.19 -14.66 11.32
CA GLY A 31 -0.84 -15.13 11.64
C GLY A 31 0.19 -14.87 10.53
N LEU A 32 -0.04 -13.87 9.68
CA LEU A 32 0.85 -13.50 8.58
C LEU A 32 1.90 -12.49 9.06
N SER A 33 3.13 -12.64 8.56
CA SER A 33 4.27 -11.77 8.85
C SER A 33 5.04 -11.41 7.59
N GLY A 34 5.93 -10.42 7.66
CA GLY A 34 6.78 -10.01 6.54
C GLY A 34 6.04 -9.19 5.47
N ILE A 35 4.99 -8.48 5.87
CA ILE A 35 4.18 -7.61 5.01
C ILE A 35 4.22 -6.19 5.57
N ASP A 36 4.80 -5.25 4.82
CA ASP A 36 4.74 -3.83 5.13
C ASP A 36 3.43 -3.23 4.61
N ILE A 37 2.58 -2.71 5.50
CA ILE A 37 1.31 -2.05 5.13
C ILE A 37 1.49 -0.52 5.15
N MET A 38 1.21 0.13 4.02
CA MET A 38 1.41 1.57 3.82
C MET A 38 0.15 2.24 3.32
N GLY A 39 -0.28 3.30 4.02
CA GLY A 39 -1.36 4.18 3.54
C GLY A 39 -0.81 5.18 2.52
N ILE A 40 -1.52 5.35 1.40
CA ILE A 40 -1.09 6.22 0.29
C ILE A 40 -1.63 7.65 0.37
N GLY A 41 -2.50 7.95 1.33
CA GLY A 41 -2.97 9.32 1.63
C GLY A 41 -4.17 9.76 0.80
N GLY A 42 -5.03 8.83 0.41
CA GLY A 42 -6.23 9.05 -0.41
C GLY A 42 -6.02 8.82 -1.91
N LYS A 43 -7.12 8.57 -2.65
CA LYS A 43 -7.09 8.24 -4.08
C LYS A 43 -6.30 9.18 -4.97
N ASP A 44 -6.38 10.49 -4.73
CA ASP A 44 -5.70 11.50 -5.55
C ASP A 44 -4.16 11.42 -5.44
N GLN A 45 -3.66 10.77 -4.39
CA GLN A 45 -2.23 10.65 -4.13
C GLN A 45 -1.63 9.34 -4.64
N ILE A 46 -2.44 8.38 -5.12
CA ILE A 46 -1.97 7.05 -5.53
C ILE A 46 -0.84 7.17 -6.56
N LYS A 47 -1.09 7.85 -7.67
CA LYS A 47 -0.13 7.95 -8.78
C LYS A 47 1.18 8.62 -8.38
N ALA A 48 1.11 9.69 -7.58
CA ALA A 48 2.29 10.42 -7.14
C ALA A 48 3.13 9.60 -6.15
N ASN A 49 2.47 8.97 -5.18
CA ASN A 49 3.15 8.21 -4.14
C ASN A 49 3.68 6.86 -4.63
N LEU A 50 3.02 6.20 -5.60
CA LEU A 50 3.58 5.02 -6.27
C LEU A 50 4.89 5.34 -7.01
N LYS A 51 4.95 6.48 -7.71
CA LYS A 51 6.19 6.94 -8.36
C LYS A 51 7.29 7.22 -7.33
N ALA A 52 6.94 7.83 -6.20
CA ALA A 52 7.88 8.10 -5.11
C ALA A 52 8.34 6.81 -4.40
N LEU A 53 7.47 5.79 -4.30
CA LEU A 53 7.78 4.52 -3.66
C LEU A 53 8.94 3.82 -4.36
N ARG A 54 8.98 3.82 -5.69
CA ARG A 54 10.09 3.27 -6.48
C ARG A 54 11.45 3.88 -6.12
N ASN A 55 11.45 5.14 -5.68
CA ASN A 55 12.66 5.86 -5.30
C ASN A 55 12.96 5.74 -3.79
N SER A 56 12.15 5.02 -3.03
CA SER A 56 12.34 4.85 -1.58
C SER A 56 13.50 3.91 -1.29
N SER A 57 14.26 4.21 -0.24
CA SER A 57 15.32 3.31 0.23
C SER A 57 14.73 1.95 0.58
N GLY A 58 15.37 0.88 0.11
CA GLY A 58 14.89 -0.49 0.26
C GLY A 58 13.90 -0.97 -0.81
N PHE A 59 13.50 -0.14 -1.78
CA PHE A 59 12.57 -0.62 -2.83
C PHE A 59 13.16 -1.79 -3.66
N THR A 60 14.48 -1.88 -3.75
CA THR A 60 15.18 -2.95 -4.49
C THR A 60 14.94 -4.36 -3.93
N ILE A 61 14.50 -4.50 -2.67
CA ILE A 61 14.18 -5.81 -2.08
C ILE A 61 12.73 -6.25 -2.30
N VAL A 62 11.88 -5.36 -2.83
CA VAL A 62 10.46 -5.64 -3.04
C VAL A 62 10.29 -6.70 -4.12
N ARG A 63 9.55 -7.75 -3.79
CA ARG A 63 9.22 -8.88 -4.68
C ARG A 63 7.74 -8.94 -5.02
N SER A 64 6.88 -8.41 -4.14
CA SER A 64 5.44 -8.41 -4.34
C SER A 64 4.83 -7.09 -3.86
N LEU A 65 3.93 -6.54 -4.66
CA LEU A 65 3.21 -5.30 -4.39
C LEU A 65 1.71 -5.52 -4.56
N GLY A 66 0.96 -5.40 -3.46
CA GLY A 66 -0.50 -5.35 -3.48
C GLY A 66 -0.99 -3.91 -3.38
N ILE A 67 -2.08 -3.59 -4.07
CA ILE A 67 -2.74 -2.28 -4.01
C ILE A 67 -4.22 -2.53 -3.73
N VAL A 68 -4.73 -1.93 -2.66
CA VAL A 68 -6.14 -1.92 -2.28
C VAL A 68 -6.61 -0.48 -2.31
N ARG A 69 -7.76 -0.27 -2.92
CA ARG A 69 -8.48 1.00 -2.97
C ARG A 69 -9.97 0.72 -3.07
N ASP A 70 -10.76 1.72 -2.76
CA ASP A 70 -12.20 1.62 -2.95
C ASP A 70 -12.56 1.63 -4.44
N ALA A 71 -13.65 0.91 -4.73
CA ALA A 71 -14.28 0.93 -6.04
C ALA A 71 -14.99 2.27 -6.32
N ASP A 72 -15.28 3.05 -5.27
CA ASP A 72 -16.17 4.22 -5.32
C ASP A 72 -17.43 3.90 -6.14
N ASP A 73 -17.76 4.75 -7.11
CA ASP A 73 -18.92 4.63 -8.00
C ASP A 73 -18.64 3.76 -9.26
N ASP A 74 -17.37 3.50 -9.59
CA ASP A 74 -16.98 2.75 -10.78
C ASP A 74 -15.75 1.86 -10.53
N PRO A 75 -15.94 0.54 -10.32
CA PRO A 75 -14.84 -0.39 -10.07
C PRO A 75 -13.88 -0.54 -11.25
N ARG A 76 -14.33 -0.33 -12.50
CA ARG A 76 -13.45 -0.42 -13.68
C ARG A 76 -12.55 0.80 -13.77
N ALA A 77 -13.11 2.00 -13.56
CA ALA A 77 -12.32 3.22 -13.50
C ALA A 77 -11.30 3.16 -12.36
N ALA A 78 -11.71 2.65 -11.20
CA ALA A 78 -10.82 2.45 -10.05
C ALA A 78 -9.64 1.52 -10.37
N PHE A 79 -9.88 0.42 -11.08
CA PHE A 79 -8.83 -0.53 -11.47
C PHE A 79 -7.87 0.02 -12.53
N GLN A 80 -8.31 0.95 -13.38
CA GLN A 80 -7.54 1.45 -14.54
C GLN A 80 -6.71 2.72 -14.26
N SER A 81 -6.81 3.32 -13.08
CA SER A 81 -6.19 4.61 -12.75
C SER A 81 -4.84 4.51 -12.03
#